data_AF-A0A817LSV0-F1
#
_entry.id   AF-A0A817LSV0-F1
#
_cell.length_a   1.000
_cell.length_b   1.000
_cell.length_c   1.000
_cell.angle_alpha   90.00
_cell.angle_beta   90.00
_cell.angle_gamma   90.00
#
_symmetry.space_group_name_H-M   'P 1'
#
loop_
_entity.id
_entity.type
_entity.pdbx_description
1 polymer ?
#
loop_
_entity_poly.entity_id
_entity_poly.type
_entity_poly.pdbx_seq_one_letter_code
_entity_poly.pdbx_strand_id
1 'polypeptide(L)'
;MGKIESGCCRIGDRCLIMPNRTRVEITNIYYEDIETDSCVCGENVRLKLKNVEEEEISSGFVLCDIEQEASAVEVQLKKLITLIDRKTGERTQEHRRFIKHNQVAIARFELTQSDETISMEPFKRFPQLSHFMLRDEVMVEPLLL
;
A
#
# COMPACT_ATOMS: atom_id res chain seq x y z
N MET A 1 8.18 -12.33 -11.27
CA MET A 1 9.36 -12.34 -10.39
C MET A 1 9.19 -11.19 -9.42
N GLY A 2 9.26 -11.46 -8.12
CA GLY A 2 8.97 -10.47 -7.09
C GLY A 2 9.95 -10.62 -5.93
N LYS A 3 10.22 -9.50 -5.26
CA LYS A 3 11.05 -9.48 -4.06
C LYS A 3 10.14 -9.53 -2.84
N ILE A 4 10.43 -10.41 -1.90
CA ILE A 4 9.70 -10.46 -0.64
C ILE A 4 10.24 -9.35 0.25
N GLU A 5 9.46 -8.28 0.41
CA GLU A 5 9.87 -7.15 1.24
C GLU A 5 9.63 -7.44 2.73
N SER A 6 8.55 -8.14 3.10
CA SER A 6 8.21 -8.45 4.50
C SER A 6 7.46 -9.77 4.62
N GLY A 7 7.59 -10.44 5.77
CA GLY A 7 6.91 -11.70 6.07
C GLY A 7 7.67 -12.95 5.62
N CYS A 8 6.97 -14.09 5.67
CA CYS A 8 7.39 -15.36 5.11
C CYS A 8 6.24 -15.90 4.26
N CYS A 9 6.56 -16.46 3.10
CA CYS A 9 5.55 -17.11 2.27
C CYS A 9 5.81 -18.62 2.27
N ARG A 10 4.74 -19.40 2.38
CA ARG A 10 4.76 -20.86 2.28
C ARG A 10 3.86 -21.32 1.14
N ILE A 11 4.15 -22.51 0.63
CA ILE A 11 3.25 -23.18 -0.31
C ILE A 11 1.90 -23.44 0.37
N GLY A 12 0.82 -23.10 -0.32
CA GLY A 12 -0.57 -23.21 0.16
C GLY A 12 -1.10 -21.95 0.85
N ASP A 13 -0.27 -20.93 1.06
CA ASP A 13 -0.73 -19.67 1.64
C ASP A 13 -1.67 -18.94 0.68
N ARG A 14 -2.71 -18.35 1.25
CA ARG A 14 -3.69 -17.55 0.52
C ARG A 14 -3.30 -16.08 0.64
N CYS A 15 -3.08 -15.44 -0.49
CA CYS A 15 -2.69 -14.04 -0.57
C CYS A 15 -3.73 -13.24 -1.34
N LEU A 16 -3.65 -11.92 -1.22
CA LEU A 16 -4.44 -10.98 -1.96
C LEU A 16 -3.53 -10.23 -2.94
N ILE A 17 -3.91 -10.17 -4.21
CA ILE A 17 -3.28 -9.29 -5.19
C ILE A 17 -3.95 -7.93 -5.10
N MET A 18 -3.13 -6.91 -4.92
CA MET A 18 -3.54 -5.52 -4.89
C MET A 18 -2.93 -4.77 -6.07
N PRO A 19 -3.68 -3.84 -6.70
CA PRO A 19 -4.88 -3.15 -6.19
C PRO A 19 -6.23 -3.84 -6.46
N ASN A 20 -6.29 -4.90 -7.28
CA ASN A 20 -7.55 -5.51 -7.72
C ASN A 20 -8.32 -6.30 -6.64
N ARG A 21 -7.74 -6.48 -5.45
CA ARG A 21 -8.29 -7.29 -4.35
C ARG A 21 -8.59 -8.75 -4.73
N THR A 22 -7.85 -9.30 -5.71
CA THR A 22 -8.04 -10.67 -6.20
C THR A 22 -7.42 -11.67 -5.23
N ARG A 23 -8.18 -12.66 -4.79
CA ARG A 23 -7.71 -13.72 -3.89
C ARG A 23 -6.96 -14.79 -4.67
N VAL A 24 -5.72 -15.06 -4.26
CA VAL A 24 -4.84 -16.02 -4.93
C VAL A 24 -4.24 -17.00 -3.93
N GLU A 25 -3.84 -18.16 -4.44
CA GLU A 25 -3.19 -19.20 -3.63
C GLU A 25 -1.81 -19.53 -4.20
N ILE A 26 -0.79 -19.55 -3.34
CA ILE A 26 0.58 -19.90 -3.73
C ILE A 26 0.67 -21.41 -3.91
N THR A 27 0.87 -21.87 -5.15
CA THR A 27 1.01 -23.30 -5.45
C THR A 27 2.47 -23.76 -5.40
N ASN A 28 3.39 -22.96 -5.94
CA ASN A 28 4.82 -23.27 -5.95
C ASN A 28 5.64 -21.99 -5.76
N ILE A 29 6.79 -22.14 -5.12
CA ILE A 29 7.78 -21.09 -4.92
C ILE A 29 9.09 -21.57 -5.55
N TYR A 30 9.68 -20.72 -6.38
CA TYR A 30 10.99 -20.96 -6.98
C TYR A 30 11.98 -19.89 -6.50
N TYR A 31 13.06 -20.33 -5.86
CA TYR A 31 14.22 -19.51 -5.49
C TYR A 31 15.41 -19.92 -6.37
N GLU A 32 15.98 -18.99 -7.14
CA GLU A 32 17.10 -19.29 -8.07
C GLU A 32 16.85 -20.53 -8.96
N ASP A 33 15.61 -20.70 -9.44
CA ASP A 33 15.14 -21.83 -10.26
C ASP A 33 15.08 -23.20 -9.54
N ILE A 34 15.22 -23.22 -8.21
CA ILE A 34 15.02 -24.37 -7.34
C ILE A 34 13.64 -24.25 -6.66
N GLU A 35 12.85 -25.32 -6.68
CA GLU A 35 11.57 -25.37 -5.93
C GLU A 35 11.83 -25.42 -4.42
N THR A 36 11.20 -24.51 -3.68
CA THR A 36 11.33 -24.43 -2.22
C THR A 36 9.96 -24.35 -1.55
N ASP A 37 9.81 -24.93 -0.36
CA ASP A 37 8.52 -24.95 0.36
C ASP A 37 8.22 -23.66 1.13
N SER A 38 9.27 -22.90 1.46
CA SER A 38 9.19 -21.66 2.22
C SER A 38 10.27 -20.70 1.78
N CYS A 39 9.95 -19.42 1.79
CA CYS A 39 10.90 -18.34 1.52
C CYS A 39 10.80 -17.24 2.58
N VAL A 40 11.90 -16.50 2.73
CA VAL A 40 12.04 -15.45 3.75
C VAL A 40 12.20 -14.08 3.11
N CYS A 41 12.00 -13.04 3.91
CA CYS A 41 12.17 -11.66 3.47
C CYS A 41 13.59 -11.39 2.93
N GLY A 42 13.68 -10.57 1.89
CA GLY A 42 14.92 -10.16 1.24
C GLY A 42 15.26 -10.94 -0.03
N GLU A 43 14.57 -12.05 -0.30
CA GLU A 43 14.83 -12.91 -1.44
C GLU A 43 14.02 -12.53 -2.69
N ASN A 44 14.61 -12.70 -3.87
CA ASN A 44 13.91 -12.60 -5.14
C ASN A 44 13.38 -13.97 -5.51
N VAL A 45 12.06 -14.13 -5.48
CA VAL A 45 11.41 -15.41 -5.76
C VAL A 45 10.48 -15.30 -6.96
N ARG A 46 10.19 -16.45 -7.55
CA ARG A 46 9.15 -16.60 -8.56
C ARG A 46 8.05 -17.44 -7.95
N LEU A 47 6.91 -16.81 -7.69
CA LEU A 47 5.73 -17.47 -7.15
C LEU A 47 4.82 -17.92 -8.29
N LYS A 48 4.28 -19.14 -8.19
CA LYS A 48 3.22 -19.64 -9.06
C LYS A 48 1.91 -19.55 -8.30
N LEU A 49 1.01 -18.74 -8.83
CA LEU A 49 -0.29 -18.45 -8.22
C LEU A 49 -1.39 -19.23 -8.92
N LYS A 50 -2.42 -19.58 -8.17
CA LYS A 50 -3.67 -20.16 -8.65
C LYS A 50 -4.83 -19.23 -8.32
N ASN A 51 -5.92 -19.34 -9.09
CA ASN A 51 -7.13 -18.51 -8.98
C ASN A 51 -6.94 -17.05 -9.41
N VAL A 52 -6.11 -16.82 -10.42
CA VAL A 52 -5.92 -15.50 -11.04
C VAL A 52 -5.64 -15.65 -12.53
N GLU A 53 -6.25 -14.77 -13.31
CA GLU A 53 -6.05 -14.70 -14.75
C GLU A 53 -4.88 -13.75 -15.08
N GLU A 54 -4.16 -14.00 -16.19
CA GLU A 54 -3.03 -13.14 -16.60
C GLU A 54 -3.46 -11.69 -16.86
N GLU A 55 -4.72 -11.48 -17.28
CA GLU A 55 -5.31 -10.16 -17.51
C GLU A 55 -5.46 -9.33 -16.22
N GLU A 56 -5.55 -10.00 -15.07
CA GLU A 56 -5.70 -9.36 -13.76
C GLU A 56 -4.37 -9.07 -13.06
N ILE A 57 -3.24 -9.40 -13.68
CA ILE A 57 -1.91 -9.18 -13.12
C ILE A 57 -1.15 -8.20 -14.01
N SER A 58 -0.70 -7.09 -13.41
CA SER A 58 0.22 -6.16 -14.05
C SER A 58 1.51 -6.00 -13.25
N SER A 59 2.60 -5.64 -13.93
CA SER A 59 3.87 -5.35 -13.28
C SER A 59 3.70 -4.16 -12.33
N GLY A 60 3.99 -4.36 -11.05
CA GLY A 60 3.81 -3.36 -9.98
C GLY A 60 2.71 -3.70 -8.99
N PHE A 61 1.97 -4.79 -9.21
CA PHE A 61 0.98 -5.29 -8.25
C PHE A 61 1.68 -5.90 -7.04
N VAL A 62 1.08 -5.71 -5.86
CA VAL A 62 1.64 -6.16 -4.59
C VAL A 62 0.84 -7.35 -4.11
N LEU A 63 1.55 -8.42 -3.75
CA LEU A 63 0.98 -9.57 -3.05
C LEU A 63 1.02 -9.26 -1.56
N CYS A 64 -0.15 -9.32 -0.93
CA CYS A 64 -0.32 -9.13 0.49
C CYS A 64 -0.94 -10.37 1.10
N ASP A 65 -0.74 -10.58 2.40
CA ASP A 65 -1.50 -11.61 3.10
C ASP A 65 -2.99 -11.21 3.16
N ILE A 66 -3.90 -12.18 3.18
CA ILE A 66 -5.34 -11.90 3.35
C ILE A 66 -5.61 -11.26 4.71
N GLU A 67 -4.80 -11.57 5.71
CA GLU A 67 -4.90 -10.92 7.02
C GLU A 67 -4.38 -9.47 6.99
N GLN A 68 -3.68 -9.05 5.93
CA GLN A 68 -2.94 -7.80 5.87
C GLN A 68 -3.14 -7.08 4.53
N GLU A 69 -4.35 -6.57 4.27
CA GLU A 69 -4.71 -5.86 3.02
C GLU A 69 -3.87 -4.58 2.77
N ALA A 70 -3.40 -4.35 1.53
CA ALA A 70 -2.75 -3.09 1.12
C ALA A 70 -2.82 -2.80 -0.38
N SER A 71 -3.24 -1.67 -0.94
CA SER A 71 -3.92 -0.48 -0.42
C SER A 71 -4.34 0.41 -1.60
N ALA A 72 -5.63 0.50 -1.88
CA ALA A 72 -6.24 1.72 -2.40
C ALA A 72 -7.52 1.86 -1.60
N VAL A 73 -7.50 2.81 -0.66
CA VAL A 73 -8.56 3.02 0.31
C VAL A 73 -8.92 4.49 0.29
N GLU A 74 -10.20 4.77 0.42
CA GLU A 74 -10.67 6.14 0.49
C GLU A 74 -10.34 6.73 1.86
N VAL A 75 -9.45 7.72 1.88
CA VAL A 75 -9.05 8.42 3.09
C VAL A 75 -9.66 9.82 3.14
N GLN A 76 -10.17 10.20 4.30
CA GLN A 76 -10.55 11.57 4.62
C GLN A 76 -9.47 12.24 5.46
N LEU A 77 -9.10 13.46 5.06
CA LEU A 77 -8.24 14.32 5.86
C LEU A 77 -9.01 14.80 7.09
N LYS A 78 -8.73 14.20 8.26
CA LYS A 78 -9.37 14.59 9.51
C LYS A 78 -8.80 15.87 10.10
N LYS A 79 -7.48 15.98 10.14
CA LYS A 79 -6.83 17.12 10.79
C LYS A 79 -5.50 17.47 10.14
N LEU A 80 -5.34 18.74 9.81
CA LEU A 80 -4.04 19.32 9.53
C LEU A 80 -3.36 19.70 10.86
N ILE A 81 -2.25 19.05 11.19
CA ILE A 81 -1.58 19.21 12.49
C ILE A 81 -0.69 20.46 12.44
N THR A 82 0.30 20.49 11.53
CA THR A 82 1.26 21.60 11.42
C THR A 82 1.94 21.62 10.04
N LEU A 83 2.50 22.75 9.66
CA LEU A 83 3.38 22.85 8.49
C LEU A 83 4.82 22.49 8.90
N ILE A 84 5.57 21.97 7.93
CA ILE A 84 7.01 21.73 8.07
C ILE A 84 7.70 22.69 7.11
N ASP A 85 8.66 23.47 7.62
CA ASP A 85 9.56 24.22 6.76
C ASP A 85 10.46 23.24 6.01
N ARG A 86 10.41 23.28 4.67
CA ARG A 86 11.09 22.32 3.81
C ARG A 86 12.62 22.42 3.90
N LYS A 87 13.16 23.56 4.34
CA LYS A 87 14.61 23.80 4.47
C LYS A 87 15.11 23.45 5.87
N THR A 88 14.38 23.83 6.91
CA THR A 88 14.84 23.64 8.30
C THR A 88 14.30 22.38 8.95
N GLY A 89 13.22 21.80 8.41
CA GLY A 89 12.52 20.67 9.03
C GLY A 89 11.72 21.06 10.27
N GLU A 90 11.66 22.35 10.61
CA GLU A 90 10.99 22.83 11.82
C GLU A 90 9.48 22.92 11.63
N ARG A 91 8.75 22.63 12.71
CA ARG A 91 7.30 22.74 12.75
C ARG A 91 6.92 24.23 12.78
N THR A 92 6.24 24.66 11.74
CA THR A 92 5.84 26.06 11.54
C THR A 92 4.35 26.21 11.78
N GLN A 93 3.99 26.88 12.89
CA GLN A 93 2.62 27.17 13.37
C GLN A 93 1.69 25.94 13.53
N GLU A 94 0.98 25.91 14.64
CA GLU A 94 -0.09 24.94 14.89
C GLU A 94 -1.45 25.48 14.37
N HIS A 95 -2.32 24.58 13.91
CA HIS A 95 -3.72 24.85 13.52
C HIS A 95 -3.94 25.74 12.27
N ARG A 96 -3.51 25.28 11.09
CA ARG A 96 -3.89 25.86 9.78
C ARG A 96 -5.17 25.20 9.24
N ARG A 97 -6.02 25.98 8.56
CA ARG A 97 -7.22 25.47 7.87
C ARG A 97 -6.95 24.90 6.47
N PHE A 98 -5.81 25.24 5.87
CA PHE A 98 -5.47 24.83 4.50
C PHE A 98 -3.95 24.77 4.31
N ILE A 99 -3.52 23.95 3.34
CA ILE A 99 -2.14 23.86 2.84
C ILE A 99 -2.09 24.51 1.45
N LYS A 100 -1.05 25.30 1.14
CA LYS A 100 -0.83 25.86 -0.21
C LYS A 100 0.03 24.93 -1.05
N HIS A 101 0.03 25.16 -2.37
CA HIS A 101 0.91 24.45 -3.29
C HIS A 101 2.37 24.51 -2.83
N ASN A 102 3.08 23.38 -2.95
CA ASN A 102 4.49 23.21 -2.60
C ASN A 102 4.85 23.41 -1.11
N GLN A 103 3.88 23.30 -0.20
CA GLN A 103 4.12 23.26 1.24
C GLN A 103 4.12 21.82 1.76
N VAL A 104 4.92 21.57 2.80
CA VAL A 104 4.96 20.27 3.49
C VAL A 104 4.19 20.40 4.80
N ALA A 105 3.42 19.37 5.15
CA ALA A 105 2.62 19.37 6.37
C ALA A 105 2.53 18.00 7.01
N ILE A 106 2.27 17.98 8.31
CA ILE A 106 1.84 16.79 9.04
C ILE A 106 0.31 16.81 9.09
N ALA A 107 -0.29 15.75 8.59
CA ALA A 107 -1.74 15.56 8.53
C ALA A 107 -2.13 14.23 9.17
N ARG A 108 -3.34 14.19 9.70
CA ARG A 108 -4.01 12.98 10.17
C ARG A 108 -5.11 12.62 9.19
N PHE A 109 -5.02 11.43 8.63
CA PHE A 109 -6.01 10.81 7.77
C PHE A 109 -6.80 9.78 8.56
N GLU A 110 -8.07 9.60 8.22
CA GLU A 110 -8.91 8.49 8.68
C GLU A 110 -9.59 7.84 7.47
N LEU A 111 -9.87 6.55 7.56
CA LEU A 111 -10.55 5.81 6.51
C LEU A 111 -12.03 6.19 6.51
N THR A 112 -12.61 6.37 5.32
CA THR A 112 -14.03 6.71 5.15
C THR A 112 -14.95 5.56 5.53
N GLN A 113 -14.56 4.33 5.16
CA GLN A 113 -15.30 3.11 5.38
C GLN A 113 -14.59 2.25 6.43
N SER A 114 -15.37 1.70 7.36
CA SER A 114 -14.86 0.95 8.52
C SER A 114 -14.39 -0.47 8.17
N ASP A 115 -14.87 -1.01 7.05
CA ASP A 115 -14.57 -2.37 6.60
C ASP A 115 -13.32 -2.42 5.70
N GLU A 116 -12.77 -1.27 5.31
CA GLU A 116 -11.49 -1.20 4.63
C GLU A 116 -10.36 -1.08 5.65
N THR A 117 -9.33 -1.91 5.50
CA THR A 117 -8.11 -1.79 6.30
C THR A 117 -6.93 -1.48 5.40
N ILE A 118 -6.00 -0.67 5.90
CA ILE A 118 -4.75 -0.37 5.21
C ILE A 118 -3.57 -0.70 6.11
N SER A 119 -2.70 -1.54 5.59
CA SER A 119 -1.42 -1.82 6.22
C SER A 119 -0.45 -0.69 5.91
N MET A 120 -0.24 0.22 6.87
CA MET A 120 0.78 1.26 6.81
C MET A 120 1.81 1.03 7.91
N GLU A 121 3.10 1.17 7.57
CA GLU A 121 4.19 1.09 8.54
C GLU A 121 4.91 2.44 8.69
N PRO A 122 5.48 2.74 9.87
CA PRO A 122 6.30 3.94 10.04
C PRO A 122 7.50 3.93 9.10
N PHE A 123 7.80 5.08 8.47
CA PHE A 123 8.94 5.25 7.56
C PHE A 123 10.27 4.73 8.11
N LYS A 124 10.51 4.94 9.41
CA LYS A 124 11.74 4.48 10.08
C LYS A 124 11.89 2.96 10.12
N ARG A 125 10.78 2.22 10.06
CA ARG A 125 10.74 0.76 10.19
C ARG A 125 10.73 0.09 8.83
N PHE A 126 9.88 0.59 7.92
CA PHE A 126 9.75 0.07 6.56
C PHE A 126 9.56 1.22 5.57
N PRO A 127 10.65 1.78 5.01
CA PRO A 127 10.56 2.87 4.06
C PRO A 127 9.65 2.55 2.87
N GLN A 128 9.71 1.31 2.36
CA GLN A 128 8.97 0.86 1.19
C GLN A 128 7.44 0.93 1.39
N LEU A 129 6.93 0.54 2.56
CA LEU A 129 5.49 0.54 2.89
C LEU A 129 4.99 1.88 3.45
N SER A 130 5.90 2.81 3.72
CA SER A 130 5.56 4.13 4.26
C SER A 130 5.29 5.19 3.19
N HIS A 131 5.69 4.93 1.94
CA HIS A 131 5.43 5.83 0.82
C HIS A 131 4.03 5.53 0.28
N PHE A 132 3.15 6.52 0.36
CA PHE A 132 1.83 6.48 -0.25
C PHE A 132 1.62 7.72 -1.12
N MET A 133 0.74 7.59 -2.10
CA MET A 133 0.34 8.67 -2.99
C MET A 133 -1.13 8.98 -2.72
N LEU A 134 -1.45 10.22 -2.39
CA LEU A 134 -2.83 10.70 -2.36
C LEU A 134 -3.24 11.09 -3.78
N ARG A 135 -4.37 10.57 -4.24
CA ARG A 135 -5.02 10.99 -5.48
C ARG A 135 -6.38 11.57 -5.12
N ASP A 136 -6.74 12.66 -5.79
CA ASP A 136 -8.07 13.25 -5.69
C ASP A 136 -8.91 12.65 -6.82
N GLU A 137 -9.97 11.92 -6.47
CA GLU A 137 -11.04 11.60 -7.41
C GLU A 137 -11.82 12.89 -7.58
N VAL A 138 -11.65 13.57 -8.72
CA VAL A 138 -12.44 14.75 -9.05
C VAL A 138 -13.91 14.30 -9.06
N MET A 139 -14.65 14.59 -7.99
CA MET A 139 -16.10 14.62 -8.05
C MET A 139 -16.46 15.66 -9.11
N VAL A 140 -16.73 15.17 -10.32
CA VAL A 140 -17.56 15.91 -11.26
C VAL A 140 -18.93 15.92 -10.61
N GLU A 141 -19.23 16.95 -9.82
CA GLU A 141 -20.62 17.22 -9.46
C GLU A 141 -21.43 17.21 -10.76
N PRO A 142 -22.45 16.35 -10.91
CA PRO A 142 -23.42 16.58 -11.96
C PRO A 142 -24.08 17.91 -11.62
N LEU A 143 -23.76 18.95 -12.39
CA LEU A 143 -24.57 20.16 -12.51
C LEU A 143 -25.98 19.68 -12.87
N LEU A 144 -26.83 19.48 -11.87
CA LEU A 144 -28.26 19.41 -12.04
C LEU A 144 -28.72 20.81 -12.41
N LEU A 145 -28.85 21.03 -13.72
CA LEU A 145 -29.68 22.07 -14.33
C LEU A 145 -31.15 21.62 -14.33
#